data_AF-A0A6P1BFV7-F1
#
_entry.id   AF-A0A6P1BFV7-F1
#
_cell.length_a   1.000
_cell.length_b   1.000
_cell.length_c   1.000
_cell.angle_alpha   90.00
_cell.angle_beta   90.00
_cell.angle_gamma   90.00
#
_symmetry.space_group_name_H-M   'P 1'
#
loop_
_entity.id
_entity.type
_entity.pdbx_description
1 polymer ?
#
loop_
_entity_poly.entity_id
_entity_poly.type
_entity_poly.pdbx_seq_one_letter_code
_entity_poly.pdbx_strand_id
1 'polypeptide(L)' 'MTKAIVDIAKPLGIAVHDHIIVGKNGQTSFKGMRLI' A
#
# COMPACT_ATOMS: atom_id res chain seq x y z
N MET A 1 -1.77 -3.71 -8.93
CA MET A 1 -2.41 -2.41 -8.60
C MET A 1 -1.51 -1.53 -7.72
N THR A 2 -1.08 -1.98 -6.53
CA THR A 2 -0.31 -1.14 -5.56
C THR A 2 0.89 -0.41 -6.16
N LYS A 3 1.76 -1.11 -6.90
CA LYS A 3 2.92 -0.48 -7.56
C LYS A 3 2.52 0.66 -8.52
N ALA A 4 1.48 0.45 -9.33
CA ALA A 4 0.98 1.48 -10.24
C ALA A 4 0.47 2.73 -9.48
N ILE A 5 -0.18 2.56 -8.33
CA ILE A 5 -0.62 3.68 -7.49
C ILE A 5 0.60 4.42 -6.90
N VAL A 6 1.60 3.69 -6.42
CA VAL A 6 2.86 4.26 -5.92
C VAL A 6 3.55 5.09 -7.01
N ASP A 7 3.62 4.55 -8.22
CA ASP A 7 4.25 5.21 -9.37
C ASP A 7 3.52 6.50 -9.76
N ILE A 8 2.19 6.53 -9.67
CA ILE A 8 1.38 7.72 -9.92
C ILE A 8 1.54 8.77 -8.79
N ALA A 9 1.65 8.34 -7.53
CA ALA A 9 1.76 9.22 -6.38
C ALA A 9 3.14 9.91 -6.26
N LYS A 10 4.20 9.23 -6.73
CA LYS A 10 5.59 9.71 -6.66
C LYS A 10 5.82 11.11 -7.27
N PRO A 11 5.42 11.42 -8.52
CA PRO A 11 5.60 12.76 -9.09
C PRO A 11 4.76 13.84 -8.39
N LEU A 12 3.71 13.46 -7.65
CA LEU A 12 2.89 14.37 -6.87
C LEU A 12 3.46 14.66 -5.48
N GLY A 13 4.59 14.03 -5.11
CA GLY A 13 5.17 14.13 -3.78
C GLY A 13 4.32 13.46 -2.68
N ILE A 14 3.42 12.54 -3.07
CA ILE A 14 2.52 11.86 -2.14
C ILE A 14 3.11 10.50 -1.77
N ALA A 15 3.27 10.24 -0.47
CA ALA A 15 3.73 8.96 0.03
C ALA A 15 2.57 7.97 0.19
N VAL A 16 2.74 6.74 -0.32
CA VAL A 16 1.87 5.61 0.00
C VAL A 16 2.53 4.82 1.13
N HIS A 17 2.01 4.98 2.35
CA HIS A 17 2.65 4.40 3.53
C HIS A 17 2.42 2.90 3.71
N ASP A 18 1.26 2.40 3.28
CA ASP A 18 0.91 1.00 3.38
C ASP A 18 -0.25 0.66 2.45
N HIS A 19 -0.40 -0.62 2.13
CA HIS A 19 -1.62 -1.17 1.58
C HIS A 19 -2.16 -2.22 2.55
N ILE A 20 -3.27 -1.87 3.18
CA ILE A 20 -3.94 -2.73 4.15
C ILE A 20 -5.15 -3.38 3.47
N ILE A 21 -5.18 -4.71 3.47
CA ILE A 21 -6.35 -5.49 3.07
C ILE A 21 -7.12 -5.86 4.34
N VAL A 22 -8.38 -5.45 4.43
CA VAL A 22 -9.25 -5.70 5.59
C VAL A 22 -10.28 -6.78 5.25
N GLY A 23 -10.48 -7.73 6.16
CA GLY A 23 -11.49 -8.77 6.09
C GLY A 23 -12.26 -8.91 7.41
N LYS A 24 -13.27 -9.78 7.44
CA LYS A 24 -14.16 -9.96 8.61
C LYS A 24 -13.42 -10.23 9.93
N ASN A 25 -12.31 -10.97 9.86
CA ASN A 25 -11.58 -11.43 11.05
C ASN A 25 -10.19 -10.79 11.20
N GLY A 26 -9.92 -9.67 10.52
CA GLY A 26 -8.65 -8.97 10.68
C GLY A 26 -8.18 -8.25 9.43
N GLN A 27 -6.88 -7.92 9.42
CA GLN A 27 -6.26 -7.17 8.34
C GLN A 27 -4.85 -7.69 8.05
N THR A 28 -4.36 -7.42 6.85
CA THR A 28 -2.99 -7.73 6.44
C THR A 28 -2.34 -6.48 5.85
N SER A 29 -1.12 -6.17 6.29
CA SER A 29 -0.33 -5.03 5.87
C SER A 29 0.72 -5.45 4.85
N PHE A 30 0.75 -4.78 3.69
CA PHE A 30 1.77 -5.02 2.68
C PHE A 30 3.14 -4.55 3.16
N LYS A 31 3.21 -3.44 3.91
CA LYS A 31 4.45 -2.98 4.53
C LYS A 31 4.98 -3.99 5.54
N GLY A 32 4.10 -4.54 6.39
CA GLY A 32 4.46 -5.59 7.36
C GLY A 32 4.97 -6.86 6.68
N MET A 33 4.45 -7.18 5.50
CA MET A 33 4.90 -8.28 4.66
C MET A 33 6.10 -7.94 3.75
N ARG A 34 6.61 -6.69 3.78
CA ARG A 34 7.70 -6.20 2.92
C ARG A 34 7.39 -6.29 1.41
N LEU A 35 6.15 -5.99 1.04
CA LEU A 35 5.67 -6.00 -0.35
C LEU A 35 5.59 -4.61 -1.00
N ILE A 36 5.88 -3.55 -0.22
CA ILE A 36 5.94 -2.15 -0.63
C ILE A 36 7.12 -1.46 0.04
#